data_AF-A0A1M6V9X3-F1
#
_entry.id   AF-A0A1M6V9X3-F1
#
_cell.length_a   1.000
_cell.length_b   1.000
_cell.length_c   1.000
_cell.angle_alpha   90.00
_cell.angle_beta   90.00
_cell.angle_gamma   90.00
#
_symmetry.space_group_name_H-M   'P 1'
#
loop_
_entity.id
_entity.type
_entity.pdbx_description
1 polymer ?
#
loop_
_entity_poly.entity_id
_entity_poly.type
_entity_poly.pdbx_seq_one_letter_code
_entity_poly.pdbx_strand_id
1 'polypeptide(L)'
;MAKRYYKVAEHQFSVDADEDMFSLMQNYEPFIVNGADDACDADAVFSLSIVQGAYVEYVEEMRQSEEGQDIICGHTAENLPTFEFVLRGVSTGMLVCSKDYKSAKLYLPEEKSKTNKFSIDNALMVLYALATANLGTALFHAAVVTYQNRGYLFLGKSGTGKSTHARLWLRHIAGTELLNDDNPVVRFFEDGLCAKVYGSPWSGKTPCYKNMDAPLGGFVLLEQAPHNKIERLRGVSAYAALLPSISGKRWDRAIADGLHRIENSLASHVPVWHLECLPDEAAAKLCCETIA
;
A
#
# COMPACT_ATOMS: atom_id res chain seq x y z
N MET A 1 22.94 0.66 16.56
CA MET A 1 21.55 0.60 16.05
C MET A 1 20.69 1.45 16.97
N ALA A 2 19.79 2.23 16.40
CA ALA A 2 18.77 2.99 17.10
C ALA A 2 17.39 2.48 16.66
N LYS A 3 16.40 2.65 17.54
CA LYS A 3 15.01 2.28 17.29
C LYS A 3 14.18 3.53 17.00
N ARG A 4 13.37 3.51 15.94
CA ARG A 4 12.40 4.56 15.61
C ARG A 4 11.01 3.96 15.43
N TYR A 5 9.98 4.71 15.81
CA TYR A 5 8.59 4.32 15.67
C TYR A 5 7.90 5.16 14.61
N TYR A 6 7.03 4.51 13.84
CA TYR A 6 6.25 5.12 12.79
C TYR A 6 4.79 4.72 12.93
N LYS A 7 3.87 5.58 12.52
CA LYS A 7 2.43 5.33 12.54
C LYS A 7 1.83 5.63 11.17
N VAL A 8 1.33 4.60 10.51
CA VAL A 8 0.66 4.69 9.19
C VAL A 8 -0.75 4.16 9.34
N ALA A 9 -1.74 4.96 8.93
CA ALA A 9 -3.16 4.63 9.08
C ALA A 9 -3.54 4.15 10.48
N GLU A 10 -3.00 4.84 11.50
CA GLU A 10 -3.13 4.52 12.93
C GLU A 10 -2.46 3.21 13.41
N HIS A 11 -1.81 2.45 12.54
CA HIS A 11 -1.00 1.30 12.92
C HIS A 11 0.43 1.71 13.21
N GLN A 12 0.90 1.43 14.41
CA GLN A 12 2.28 1.70 14.81
C GLN A 12 3.20 0.54 14.44
N PHE A 13 4.42 0.82 14.03
CA PHE A 13 5.47 -0.17 13.88
C PHE A 13 6.83 0.42 14.25
N SER A 14 7.81 -0.43 14.54
CA SER A 14 9.16 -0.01 14.89
C SER A 14 10.20 -0.50 13.90
N VAL A 15 11.26 0.29 13.71
CA VAL A 15 12.42 -0.07 12.91
C VAL A 15 13.69 0.12 13.74
N ASP A 16 14.49 -0.94 13.83
CA ASP A 16 15.83 -0.95 14.41
C ASP A 16 16.86 -0.93 13.29
N ALA A 17 17.62 0.16 13.17
CA ALA A 17 18.61 0.33 12.10
C ALA A 17 19.77 1.24 12.54
N ASP A 18 20.80 1.39 11.70
CA ASP A 18 21.81 2.45 11.87
C ASP A 18 21.35 3.78 11.23
N GLU A 19 22.08 4.87 11.51
CA GLU A 19 21.73 6.19 10.98
C GLU A 19 21.79 6.25 9.45
N ASP A 20 22.66 5.47 8.82
CA ASP A 20 22.77 5.43 7.36
C ASP A 20 21.50 4.82 6.74
N MET A 21 20.95 3.76 7.32
CA MET A 21 19.68 3.19 6.86
C MET A 21 18.51 4.15 7.10
N PHE A 22 18.49 4.87 8.24
CA PHE A 22 17.47 5.89 8.48
C PHE A 22 17.54 7.05 7.48
N SER A 23 18.73 7.41 6.99
CA SER A 23 18.88 8.46 5.97
C SER A 23 18.21 8.11 4.62
N LEU A 24 17.94 6.82 4.37
CA LEU A 24 17.23 6.32 3.19
C LEU A 24 15.70 6.31 3.35
N MET A 25 15.21 6.55 4.57
CA MET A 25 13.80 6.47 4.97
C MET A 25 13.10 7.84 5.02
N GLN A 26 13.53 8.81 4.21
CA GLN A 26 12.97 10.17 4.19
C GLN A 26 11.45 10.19 3.92
N ASN A 27 10.94 9.24 3.12
CA ASN A 27 9.50 9.07 2.87
C ASN A 27 8.69 8.69 4.11
N TYR A 28 9.32 8.20 5.17
CA TYR A 28 8.66 7.85 6.44
C TYR A 28 8.71 8.99 7.47
N GLU A 29 9.48 10.06 7.24
CA GLU A 29 9.60 11.19 8.18
C GLU A 29 8.24 11.80 8.60
N PRO A 30 7.27 12.00 7.69
CA PRO A 30 5.95 12.52 8.06
C PRO A 30 5.15 11.59 8.99
N PHE A 31 5.56 10.33 9.10
CA PHE A 31 4.88 9.28 9.84
C PHE A 31 5.61 8.93 11.15
N ILE A 32 6.69 9.63 11.53
CA ILE A 32 7.40 9.39 12.78
C ILE A 32 6.50 9.69 13.98
N VAL A 33 6.51 8.81 14.96
CA VAL A 33 5.84 9.02 16.26
C VAL A 33 6.80 9.80 17.16
N ASN A 34 6.45 11.06 17.45
CA ASN A 34 7.25 11.95 18.28
C ASN A 34 6.73 11.91 19.72
N GLY A 35 7.50 11.33 20.65
CA GLY A 35 7.18 11.32 22.08
C GLY A 35 7.34 9.92 22.69
N ALA A 36 7.99 9.83 23.86
CA ALA A 36 8.22 8.55 24.55
C ALA A 36 6.92 7.90 25.05
N ASP A 37 5.88 8.70 25.30
CA ASP A 37 4.59 8.21 25.81
C ASP A 37 3.69 7.63 24.70
N ASP A 38 3.91 7.99 23.43
CA ASP A 38 3.15 7.48 22.28
C ASP A 38 3.84 6.28 21.59
N ALA A 39 5.16 6.17 21.74
CA ALA A 39 5.96 5.05 21.23
C ALA A 39 5.95 3.87 22.20
N CYS A 40 5.28 2.79 21.82
CA CYS A 40 5.04 1.62 22.65
C CYS A 40 5.19 0.33 21.83
N ASP A 41 6.05 -0.56 22.30
CA ASP A 41 6.25 -1.88 21.68
C ASP A 41 5.01 -2.77 21.78
N ALA A 42 4.19 -2.60 22.82
CA ALA A 42 2.96 -3.37 22.97
C ALA A 42 1.91 -3.01 21.90
N ASP A 43 1.98 -1.78 21.37
CA ASP A 43 1.03 -1.25 20.37
C ASP A 43 1.55 -1.41 18.93
N ALA A 44 2.80 -1.84 18.77
CA ALA A 44 3.39 -2.05 17.46
C ALA A 44 2.80 -3.31 16.79
N VAL A 45 2.26 -3.16 15.58
CA VAL A 45 1.76 -4.29 14.79
C VAL A 45 2.90 -5.19 14.30
N PHE A 46 4.11 -4.63 14.14
CA PHE A 46 5.34 -5.38 13.90
C PHE A 46 6.60 -4.58 14.28
N SER A 47 7.72 -5.28 14.41
CA SER A 47 9.07 -4.72 14.51
C SER A 47 9.98 -5.23 13.37
N LEU A 48 10.73 -4.33 12.72
CA LEU A 48 11.71 -4.68 11.70
C LEU A 48 13.13 -4.34 12.17
N SER A 49 14.05 -5.29 12.13
CA SER A 49 15.49 -5.03 12.29
C SER A 49 16.19 -5.05 10.93
N ILE A 50 16.92 -3.98 10.59
CA ILE A 50 17.71 -3.89 9.36
C ILE A 50 19.17 -4.20 9.68
N VAL A 51 19.72 -5.22 9.03
CA VAL A 51 21.09 -5.66 9.23
C VAL A 51 21.81 -5.81 7.90
N GLN A 52 23.13 -5.65 7.92
CA GLN A 52 23.97 -6.04 6.80
C GLN A 52 24.47 -7.47 7.02
N GLY A 53 24.50 -8.28 5.96
CA GLY A 53 25.05 -9.63 6.04
C GLY A 53 24.60 -10.54 4.91
N ALA A 54 25.04 -11.80 5.00
CA ALA A 54 24.67 -12.84 4.04
C ALA A 54 23.18 -13.18 4.11
N TYR A 55 22.62 -13.51 2.95
CA TYR A 55 21.27 -14.01 2.84
C TYR A 55 21.16 -15.42 3.40
N VAL A 56 19.94 -15.76 3.84
CA VAL A 56 19.63 -17.06 4.39
C VAL A 56 19.19 -17.98 3.25
N GLU A 57 19.59 -19.25 3.29
CA GLU A 57 19.08 -20.23 2.33
C GLU A 57 17.57 -20.44 2.52
N TYR A 58 16.85 -20.50 1.40
CA TYR A 58 15.40 -20.66 1.40
C TYR A 58 14.93 -21.45 0.17
N VAL A 59 13.72 -21.99 0.25
CA VAL A 59 13.04 -22.65 -0.87
C VAL A 59 12.06 -21.65 -1.49
N GLU A 60 12.27 -21.31 -2.75
CA GLU A 60 11.34 -20.46 -3.53
C GLU A 60 10.00 -21.16 -3.71
N GLU A 61 8.91 -20.42 -3.46
CA GLU A 61 7.54 -20.88 -3.67
C GLU A 61 6.83 -20.14 -4.78
N MET A 62 6.99 -18.82 -4.82
CA MET A 62 6.33 -17.97 -5.80
C MET A 62 7.15 -16.71 -6.04
N ARG A 63 7.08 -16.24 -7.29
CA ARG A 63 7.71 -15.00 -7.74
C ARG A 63 6.66 -14.08 -8.33
N GLN A 64 6.71 -12.82 -7.91
CA GLN A 64 5.92 -11.74 -8.50
C GLN A 64 6.86 -10.79 -9.21
N SER A 65 6.52 -10.42 -10.45
CA SER A 65 7.38 -9.61 -11.32
C SER A 65 6.58 -8.43 -11.89
N GLU A 66 7.07 -7.21 -11.70
CA GLU A 66 6.49 -5.99 -12.25
C GLU A 66 7.59 -4.98 -12.64
N GLU A 67 7.58 -4.49 -13.89
CA GLU A 67 8.51 -3.46 -14.41
C GLU A 67 10.02 -3.70 -14.08
N GLY A 68 10.47 -4.97 -14.05
CA GLY A 68 11.86 -5.33 -13.74
C GLY A 68 12.21 -5.36 -12.25
N GLN A 69 11.19 -5.37 -11.39
CA GLN A 69 11.27 -5.64 -9.96
C GLN A 69 10.67 -7.03 -9.70
N ASP A 70 11.37 -7.87 -8.96
CA ASP A 70 10.81 -9.14 -8.49
C ASP A 70 10.74 -9.17 -6.96
N ILE A 71 9.64 -9.73 -6.46
CA ILE A 71 9.53 -10.20 -5.08
C ILE A 71 9.41 -11.71 -5.13
N ILE A 72 10.45 -12.39 -4.65
CA ILE A 72 10.49 -13.86 -4.57
C ILE A 72 10.15 -14.24 -3.14
N CYS A 73 9.07 -14.97 -2.95
CA CYS A 73 8.69 -15.47 -1.64
C CYS A 73 9.03 -16.95 -1.49
N GLY A 74 9.29 -17.34 -0.25
CA GLY A 74 9.63 -18.72 0.08
C GLY A 74 9.69 -18.94 1.58
N HIS A 75 10.37 -20.02 1.97
CA HIS A 75 10.59 -20.33 3.38
C HIS A 75 12.00 -20.84 3.66
N THR A 76 12.54 -20.50 4.83
CA THR A 76 13.81 -21.04 5.32
C THR A 76 13.68 -22.51 5.72
N ALA A 77 14.81 -23.17 6.04
CA ALA A 77 14.81 -24.52 6.62
C ALA A 77 14.01 -24.65 7.93
N GLU A 78 13.85 -23.55 8.69
CA GLU A 78 13.04 -23.49 9.91
C GLU A 78 11.55 -23.17 9.64
N ASN A 79 11.17 -23.15 8.35
CA ASN A 79 9.84 -22.80 7.87
C ASN A 79 9.43 -21.37 8.27
N LEU A 80 10.37 -20.44 8.21
CA LEU A 80 10.11 -19.00 8.38
C LEU A 80 9.85 -18.36 7.01
N PRO A 81 8.79 -17.54 6.84
CA PRO A 81 8.52 -16.87 5.58
C PRO A 81 9.65 -15.94 5.17
N THR A 82 10.01 -15.95 3.88
CA THR A 82 11.04 -15.11 3.30
C THR A 82 10.54 -14.34 2.09
N PHE A 83 11.13 -13.16 1.87
CA PHE A 83 10.90 -12.33 0.69
C PHE A 83 12.22 -11.75 0.20
N GLU A 84 12.69 -12.19 -0.96
CA GLU A 84 13.86 -11.62 -1.64
C GLU A 84 13.42 -10.54 -2.62
N PHE A 85 14.05 -9.37 -2.54
CA PHE A 85 13.79 -8.21 -3.40
C PHE A 85 14.86 -8.12 -4.48
N VAL A 86 14.46 -8.32 -5.73
CA VAL A 86 15.34 -8.27 -6.89
C VAL A 86 15.02 -7.04 -7.73
N LEU A 87 16.03 -6.27 -8.08
CA LEU A 87 15.92 -5.13 -8.99
C LEU A 87 16.80 -5.37 -10.21
N ARG A 88 16.17 -5.46 -11.40
CA ARG A 88 16.85 -5.69 -12.68
C ARG A 88 17.78 -6.92 -12.66
N GLY A 89 17.30 -8.00 -12.06
CA GLY A 89 18.02 -9.28 -11.94
C GLY A 89 19.08 -9.32 -10.83
N VAL A 90 19.26 -8.23 -10.08
CA VAL A 90 20.20 -8.17 -8.95
C VAL A 90 19.42 -8.26 -7.64
N SER A 91 19.79 -9.19 -6.78
CA SER A 91 19.23 -9.27 -5.43
C SER A 91 19.73 -8.12 -4.56
N THR A 92 18.79 -7.39 -3.96
CA THR A 92 19.06 -6.14 -3.24
C THR A 92 18.81 -6.24 -1.74
N GLY A 93 17.99 -7.21 -1.32
CA GLY A 93 17.78 -7.51 0.09
C GLY A 93 16.87 -8.71 0.28
N MET A 94 16.91 -9.29 1.48
CA MET A 94 16.09 -10.44 1.86
C MET A 94 15.42 -10.18 3.21
N LEU A 95 14.09 -10.21 3.23
CA LEU A 95 13.28 -10.16 4.45
C LEU A 95 13.04 -11.58 4.96
N VAL A 96 13.27 -11.80 6.25
CA VAL A 96 12.90 -13.04 6.95
C VAL A 96 11.94 -12.67 8.08
N CYS A 97 10.74 -13.26 8.06
CA CYS A 97 9.67 -12.93 8.99
C CYS A 97 9.46 -14.04 10.04
N SER A 98 8.96 -13.67 11.22
CA SER A 98 8.27 -14.62 12.08
C SER A 98 6.98 -15.12 11.42
N LYS A 99 6.50 -16.29 11.82
CA LYS A 99 5.30 -16.92 11.24
C LYS A 99 4.02 -16.08 11.40
N ASP A 100 3.99 -15.20 12.38
CA ASP A 100 2.89 -14.28 12.66
C ASP A 100 3.12 -12.87 12.07
N TYR A 101 4.23 -12.67 11.36
CA TYR A 101 4.65 -11.40 10.76
C TYR A 101 4.80 -10.23 11.75
N LYS A 102 4.87 -10.50 13.05
CA LYS A 102 5.06 -9.47 14.10
C LYS A 102 6.51 -9.05 14.28
N SER A 103 7.46 -9.85 13.82
CA SER A 103 8.87 -9.50 13.83
C SER A 103 9.52 -9.94 12.54
N ALA A 104 10.45 -9.14 12.04
CA ALA A 104 11.20 -9.50 10.85
C ALA A 104 12.61 -8.92 10.87
N LYS A 105 13.48 -9.52 10.07
CA LYS A 105 14.83 -9.05 9.83
C LYS A 105 15.04 -8.85 8.33
N LEU A 106 15.45 -7.66 7.94
CA LEU A 106 15.87 -7.35 6.58
C LEU A 106 17.39 -7.44 6.50
N TYR A 107 17.87 -8.37 5.68
CA TYR A 107 19.27 -8.52 5.33
C TYR A 107 19.56 -7.71 4.07
N LEU A 108 20.52 -6.80 4.14
CA LEU A 108 21.04 -6.03 3.02
C LEU A 108 22.48 -6.47 2.71
N PRO A 109 22.94 -6.35 1.45
CA PRO A 109 24.35 -6.54 1.10
C PRO A 109 25.28 -5.67 1.96
N GLU A 110 26.50 -6.15 2.20
CA GLU A 110 27.52 -5.40 2.94
C GLU A 110 27.89 -4.09 2.21
N GLU A 111 27.92 -4.14 0.87
CA GLU A 111 28.17 -2.95 0.06
C GLU A 111 26.93 -2.04 0.04
N LYS A 112 27.09 -0.83 0.58
CA LYS A 112 26.03 0.18 0.62
C LYS A 112 25.73 0.67 -0.79
N SER A 113 24.48 0.54 -1.21
CA SER A 113 24.00 0.97 -2.52
C SER A 113 22.72 1.78 -2.41
N LYS A 114 22.45 2.61 -3.43
CA LYS A 114 21.15 3.28 -3.59
C LYS A 114 19.98 2.29 -3.70
N THR A 115 20.27 1.03 -4.04
CA THR A 115 19.29 -0.06 -4.06
C THR A 115 18.82 -0.47 -2.67
N ASN A 116 19.54 -0.12 -1.59
CA ASN A 116 19.11 -0.42 -0.22
C ASN A 116 17.78 0.25 0.09
N LYS A 117 17.55 1.48 -0.41
CA LYS A 117 16.27 2.16 -0.26
C LYS A 117 15.12 1.33 -0.84
N PHE A 118 15.32 0.76 -2.02
CA PHE A 118 14.33 -0.09 -2.69
C PHE A 118 13.96 -1.30 -1.83
N SER A 119 14.95 -1.99 -1.24
CA SER A 119 14.70 -3.15 -0.38
C SER A 119 14.03 -2.75 0.95
N ILE A 120 14.44 -1.63 1.56
CA ILE A 120 13.82 -1.10 2.79
C ILE A 120 12.34 -0.77 2.54
N ASP A 121 12.03 -0.08 1.45
CA ASP A 121 10.66 0.30 1.11
C ASP A 121 9.77 -0.93 0.87
N ASN A 122 10.26 -1.89 0.08
CA ASN A 122 9.50 -3.12 -0.20
C ASN A 122 9.35 -4.00 1.05
N ALA A 123 10.39 -4.11 1.89
CA ALA A 123 10.32 -4.87 3.13
C ALA A 123 9.26 -4.31 4.07
N LEU A 124 9.26 -2.99 4.29
CA LEU A 124 8.27 -2.32 5.14
C LEU A 124 6.87 -2.42 4.55
N MET A 125 6.71 -2.26 3.22
CA MET A 125 5.41 -2.39 2.56
C MET A 125 4.84 -3.81 2.69
N VAL A 126 5.63 -4.84 2.38
CA VAL A 126 5.23 -6.25 2.47
C VAL A 126 4.89 -6.61 3.91
N LEU A 127 5.76 -6.27 4.86
CA LEU A 127 5.56 -6.58 6.27
C LEU A 127 4.30 -5.87 6.81
N TYR A 128 4.09 -4.61 6.44
CA TYR A 128 2.88 -3.87 6.80
C TYR A 128 1.62 -4.51 6.23
N ALA A 129 1.62 -4.88 4.95
CA ALA A 129 0.47 -5.55 4.31
C ALA A 129 0.10 -6.85 5.04
N LEU A 130 1.10 -7.65 5.42
CA LEU A 130 0.90 -8.94 6.08
C LEU A 130 0.46 -8.78 7.53
N ALA A 131 1.14 -7.92 8.30
CA ALA A 131 0.83 -7.70 9.71
C ALA A 131 -0.53 -7.04 9.93
N THR A 132 -1.01 -6.23 8.98
CA THR A 132 -2.28 -5.50 9.10
C THR A 132 -3.47 -6.17 8.38
N ALA A 133 -3.26 -7.25 7.63
CA ALA A 133 -4.31 -7.90 6.82
C ALA A 133 -5.56 -8.30 7.63
N ASN A 134 -5.39 -8.66 8.90
CA ASN A 134 -6.49 -9.07 9.79
C ASN A 134 -7.10 -7.91 10.61
N LEU A 135 -6.64 -6.67 10.42
CA LEU A 135 -7.00 -5.50 11.21
C LEU A 135 -7.94 -4.54 10.46
N GLY A 136 -8.76 -5.07 9.54
CA GLY A 136 -9.65 -4.26 8.71
C GLY A 136 -8.90 -3.24 7.86
N THR A 137 -7.69 -3.60 7.39
CA THR A 137 -6.76 -2.71 6.71
C THR A 137 -6.26 -3.35 5.42
N ALA A 138 -6.18 -2.57 4.34
CA ALA A 138 -5.64 -3.02 3.06
C ALA A 138 -4.82 -1.92 2.37
N LEU A 139 -3.71 -2.33 1.74
CA LEU A 139 -2.97 -1.52 0.79
C LEU A 139 -3.57 -1.69 -0.60
N PHE A 140 -3.93 -0.58 -1.23
CA PHE A 140 -4.48 -0.56 -2.57
C PHE A 140 -3.44 -0.06 -3.56
N HIS A 141 -3.28 -0.71 -4.70
CA HIS A 141 -2.58 -0.18 -5.86
C HIS A 141 -3.48 0.84 -6.59
N ALA A 142 -3.41 2.10 -6.17
CA ALA A 142 -4.34 3.16 -6.55
C ALA A 142 -3.73 4.57 -6.49
N ALA A 143 -4.32 5.51 -7.22
CA ALA A 143 -4.10 6.94 -7.00
C ALA A 143 -5.29 7.53 -6.23
N VAL A 144 -5.03 8.45 -5.30
CA VAL A 144 -6.05 9.02 -4.41
C VAL A 144 -6.04 10.52 -4.45
N VAL A 145 -7.22 11.07 -4.69
CA VAL A 145 -7.48 12.50 -4.52
C VAL A 145 -8.43 12.72 -3.36
N THR A 146 -8.32 13.88 -2.72
CA THR A 146 -9.33 14.39 -1.81
C THR A 146 -10.09 15.53 -2.48
N TYR A 147 -11.40 15.54 -2.30
CA TYR A 147 -12.30 16.57 -2.80
C TYR A 147 -13.49 16.68 -1.82
N GLN A 148 -13.85 17.90 -1.44
CA GLN A 148 -14.94 18.17 -0.47
C GLN A 148 -14.85 17.30 0.81
N ASN A 149 -13.66 17.22 1.41
CA ASN A 149 -13.36 16.45 2.63
C ASN A 149 -13.57 14.93 2.51
N ARG A 150 -13.62 14.37 1.30
CA ARG A 150 -13.67 12.92 1.06
C ARG A 150 -12.53 12.48 0.16
N GLY A 151 -12.05 11.26 0.36
CA GLY A 151 -11.05 10.63 -0.50
C GLY A 151 -11.68 9.75 -1.57
N TYR A 152 -11.15 9.78 -2.79
CA TYR A 152 -11.60 8.96 -3.93
C TYR A 152 -10.42 8.20 -4.51
N LEU A 153 -10.55 6.87 -4.59
CA LEU A 153 -9.52 5.99 -5.13
C LEU A 153 -9.78 5.68 -6.60
N PHE A 154 -8.79 5.92 -7.44
CA PHE A 154 -8.77 5.50 -8.84
C PHE A 154 -8.03 4.18 -8.95
N LEU A 155 -8.77 3.13 -9.29
CA LEU A 155 -8.30 1.76 -9.47
C LEU A 155 -8.10 1.47 -10.97
N GLY A 156 -7.36 0.41 -11.27
CA GLY A 156 -7.12 -0.04 -12.63
C GLY A 156 -5.80 -0.79 -12.75
N LYS A 157 -5.65 -1.56 -13.83
CA LYS A 157 -4.41 -2.28 -14.12
C LYS A 157 -3.24 -1.29 -14.26
N SER A 158 -2.03 -1.82 -14.11
CA SER A 158 -0.83 -1.04 -14.42
C SER A 158 -0.93 -0.51 -15.86
N GLY A 159 -0.62 0.79 -16.05
CA GLY A 159 -0.77 1.46 -17.35
C GLY A 159 -2.17 2.00 -17.70
N THR A 160 -3.24 1.69 -16.94
CA THR A 160 -4.61 2.15 -17.29
C THR A 160 -4.81 3.67 -17.14
N GLY A 161 -3.96 4.35 -16.36
CA GLY A 161 -3.97 5.82 -16.26
C GLY A 161 -4.44 6.40 -14.94
N LYS A 162 -4.38 5.64 -13.83
CA LYS A 162 -4.74 6.08 -12.46
C LYS A 162 -4.17 7.47 -12.10
N SER A 163 -2.85 7.63 -12.17
CA SER A 163 -2.17 8.90 -11.90
C SER A 163 -2.53 9.99 -12.92
N THR A 164 -2.82 9.61 -14.17
CA THR A 164 -3.29 10.56 -15.19
C THR A 164 -4.67 11.10 -14.83
N HIS A 165 -5.59 10.25 -14.40
CA HIS A 165 -6.92 10.66 -13.98
C HIS A 165 -6.88 11.53 -12.71
N ALA A 166 -6.05 11.19 -11.73
CA ALA A 166 -5.80 12.03 -10.56
C ALA A 166 -5.28 13.43 -10.96
N ARG A 167 -4.34 13.52 -11.91
CA ARG A 167 -3.85 14.80 -12.44
C ARG A 167 -4.92 15.62 -13.16
N LEU A 168 -5.85 14.97 -13.86
CA LEU A 168 -6.97 15.65 -14.51
C LEU A 168 -7.89 16.30 -13.45
N TRP A 169 -8.17 15.60 -12.35
CA TRP A 169 -8.90 16.18 -11.23
C TRP A 169 -8.17 17.40 -10.63
N LEU A 170 -6.88 17.27 -10.34
CA LEU A 170 -6.07 18.38 -9.79
C LEU A 170 -6.06 19.61 -10.70
N ARG A 171 -6.09 19.41 -12.03
CA ARG A 171 -6.02 20.50 -13.01
C ARG A 171 -7.37 21.16 -13.25
N HIS A 172 -8.46 20.40 -13.24
CA HIS A 172 -9.75 20.85 -13.77
C HIS A 172 -10.87 20.93 -12.73
N ILE A 173 -10.67 20.41 -11.52
CA ILE A 173 -11.66 20.40 -10.44
C ILE A 173 -11.07 21.15 -9.24
N ALA A 174 -11.51 22.39 -9.05
CA ALA A 174 -11.05 23.26 -7.98
C ALA A 174 -11.35 22.65 -6.59
N GLY A 175 -10.39 22.74 -5.67
CA GLY A 175 -10.51 22.12 -4.33
C GLY A 175 -10.11 20.65 -4.26
N THR A 176 -9.54 20.10 -5.34
CA THR A 176 -8.93 18.76 -5.34
C THR A 176 -7.50 18.81 -4.82
N GLU A 177 -7.11 17.86 -3.97
CA GLU A 177 -5.71 17.63 -3.60
C GLU A 177 -5.29 16.18 -3.75
N LEU A 178 -4.02 15.93 -4.08
CA LEU A 178 -3.45 14.58 -4.15
C LEU A 178 -3.16 14.09 -2.73
N LEU A 179 -3.62 12.89 -2.37
CA LEU A 179 -3.34 12.27 -1.07
C LEU A 179 -2.23 11.21 -1.16
N ASN A 180 -2.27 10.36 -2.19
CA ASN A 180 -1.25 9.35 -2.48
C ASN A 180 -1.33 8.95 -3.96
N ASP A 181 -0.21 8.49 -4.54
CA ASP A 181 -0.13 8.12 -5.95
C ASP A 181 0.62 6.79 -6.14
N ASP A 182 0.25 5.73 -5.41
CA ASP A 182 0.48 4.32 -5.77
C ASP A 182 -0.10 3.32 -4.76
N ASN A 183 0.21 3.49 -3.47
CA ASN A 183 -0.06 2.52 -2.41
C ASN A 183 -0.75 3.16 -1.19
N PRO A 184 -1.92 3.83 -1.35
CA PRO A 184 -2.72 4.28 -0.22
C PRO A 184 -3.16 3.13 0.68
N VAL A 185 -3.42 3.46 1.94
CA VAL A 185 -4.02 2.53 2.89
C VAL A 185 -5.51 2.85 3.03
N VAL A 186 -6.35 1.83 2.98
CA VAL A 186 -7.77 1.93 3.34
C VAL A 186 -8.02 1.12 4.60
N ARG A 187 -8.78 1.70 5.53
CA ARG A 187 -9.28 1.00 6.72
C ARG A 187 -10.79 1.01 6.74
N PHE A 188 -11.36 -0.12 7.14
CA PHE A 188 -12.78 -0.25 7.42
C PHE A 188 -12.98 -0.44 8.92
N PHE A 189 -13.87 0.35 9.49
CA PHE A 189 -14.28 0.28 10.88
C PHE A 189 -15.68 -0.32 10.92
N GLU A 190 -15.75 -1.55 11.41
CA GLU A 190 -17.02 -2.27 11.60
C GLU A 190 -17.93 -1.52 12.58
N ASP A 191 -17.33 -0.91 13.60
CA ASP A 191 -18.02 0.06 14.45
C ASP A 191 -18.26 1.36 13.66
N GLY A 192 -19.52 1.71 13.49
CA GLY A 192 -19.95 2.84 12.67
C GLY A 192 -20.03 2.58 11.17
N LEU A 193 -19.69 1.36 10.69
CA LEU A 193 -19.77 0.94 9.28
C LEU A 193 -19.16 1.97 8.32
N CYS A 194 -17.96 2.45 8.64
CA CYS A 194 -17.32 3.54 7.93
C CYS A 194 -15.92 3.17 7.43
N ALA A 195 -15.50 3.80 6.34
CA ALA A 195 -14.19 3.61 5.77
C ALA A 195 -13.42 4.92 5.71
N LYS A 196 -12.11 4.83 5.90
CA LYS A 196 -11.17 5.94 5.74
C LYS A 196 -10.06 5.54 4.78
N VAL A 197 -9.57 6.51 4.03
CA VAL A 197 -8.36 6.39 3.22
C VAL A 197 -7.27 7.28 3.79
N TYR A 198 -6.05 6.77 3.75
CA TYR A 198 -4.87 7.41 4.31
C TYR A 198 -3.81 7.55 3.23
N GLY A 199 -3.06 8.64 3.30
CA GLY A 199 -1.76 8.67 2.66
C GLY A 199 -0.80 7.68 3.33
N SER A 200 0.27 7.34 2.63
CA SER A 200 1.25 6.34 3.08
C SER A 200 2.66 6.75 2.66
N PRO A 201 3.71 6.15 3.25
CA PRO A 201 5.09 6.38 2.83
C PRO A 201 5.41 5.71 1.49
N TRP A 202 4.49 4.94 0.92
CA TRP A 202 4.62 4.23 -0.35
C TRP A 202 3.84 4.99 -1.43
N SER A 203 4.56 5.68 -2.31
CA SER A 203 4.00 6.44 -3.42
C SER A 203 4.85 6.17 -4.66
N GLY A 204 4.22 6.30 -5.84
CA GLY A 204 4.82 5.91 -7.10
C GLY A 204 5.76 6.97 -7.65
N LYS A 205 5.69 7.20 -8.96
CA LYS A 205 6.56 8.17 -9.66
C LYS A 205 6.41 9.60 -9.14
N THR A 206 5.26 9.94 -8.55
CA THR A 206 5.03 11.22 -7.89
C THR A 206 5.28 11.06 -6.39
N PRO A 207 6.34 11.67 -5.81
CA PRO A 207 6.53 11.69 -4.37
C PRO A 207 5.34 12.38 -3.69
N CYS A 208 4.59 11.63 -2.88
CA CYS A 208 3.43 12.13 -2.15
C CYS A 208 3.29 11.36 -0.82
N TYR A 209 4.03 11.83 0.19
CA TYR A 209 4.13 11.18 1.50
C TYR A 209 3.36 12.00 2.54
N LYS A 210 2.03 11.95 2.48
CA LYS A 210 1.16 12.73 3.37
C LYS A 210 0.65 11.87 4.51
N ASN A 211 0.97 12.24 5.75
CA ASN A 211 0.34 11.66 6.93
C ASN A 211 -1.00 12.36 7.20
N MET A 212 -1.96 12.11 6.31
CA MET A 212 -3.31 12.68 6.33
C MET A 212 -4.32 11.58 6.01
N ASP A 213 -5.55 11.75 6.48
CA ASP A 213 -6.68 10.88 6.19
C ASP A 213 -7.91 11.64 5.72
N ALA A 214 -8.81 10.91 5.06
CA ALA A 214 -10.14 11.41 4.73
C ALA A 214 -11.17 10.27 4.82
N PRO A 215 -12.43 10.57 5.19
CA PRO A 215 -13.54 9.66 4.95
C PRO A 215 -13.56 9.19 3.49
N LEU A 216 -13.72 7.90 3.29
CA LEU A 216 -13.73 7.33 1.95
C LEU A 216 -15.05 7.67 1.24
N GLY A 217 -14.95 8.42 0.13
CA GLY A 217 -16.08 8.78 -0.73
C GLY A 217 -16.44 7.70 -1.75
N GLY A 218 -15.44 7.01 -2.29
CA GLY A 218 -15.66 5.89 -3.20
C GLY A 218 -14.43 5.41 -3.95
N PHE A 219 -14.63 4.33 -4.69
CA PHE A 219 -13.70 3.73 -5.61
C PHE A 219 -14.21 3.93 -7.04
N VAL A 220 -13.29 4.16 -7.97
CA VAL A 220 -13.58 4.23 -9.41
C VAL A 220 -12.58 3.32 -10.13
N LEU A 221 -13.07 2.21 -10.66
CA LEU A 221 -12.32 1.35 -11.56
C LEU A 221 -12.26 2.02 -12.93
N LEU A 222 -11.06 2.35 -13.40
CA LEU A 222 -10.84 2.94 -14.70
C LEU A 222 -10.71 1.85 -15.77
N GLU A 223 -11.30 2.12 -16.93
CA GLU A 223 -11.09 1.38 -18.18
C GLU A 223 -10.89 2.38 -19.31
N GLN A 224 -9.91 2.14 -20.19
CA GLN A 224 -9.70 3.00 -21.36
C GLN A 224 -10.73 2.68 -22.43
N ALA A 225 -11.45 3.70 -22.90
CA ALA A 225 -12.49 3.56 -23.89
C ALA A 225 -12.51 4.76 -24.85
N PRO A 226 -13.10 4.63 -26.06
CA PRO A 226 -13.23 5.76 -27.00
C PRO A 226 -14.34 6.75 -26.61
N HIS A 227 -14.87 6.64 -25.39
CA HIS A 227 -15.98 7.44 -24.88
C HIS A 227 -15.90 7.54 -23.35
N ASN A 228 -16.66 8.48 -22.77
CA ASN A 228 -16.77 8.67 -21.32
C ASN A 228 -18.12 8.12 -20.85
N LYS A 229 -18.11 7.09 -20.00
CA LYS A 229 -19.31 6.48 -19.41
C LYS A 229 -18.99 5.95 -18.02
N ILE A 230 -19.83 6.32 -17.05
CA ILE A 230 -19.69 5.89 -15.66
C ILE A 230 -20.94 5.13 -15.20
N GLU A 231 -20.73 4.02 -14.52
CA GLU A 231 -21.82 3.21 -13.97
C GLU A 231 -21.51 2.70 -12.57
N ARG A 232 -22.57 2.49 -11.79
CA ARG A 232 -22.45 2.04 -10.40
C ARG A 232 -22.32 0.53 -10.35
N LEU A 233 -21.23 0.04 -9.73
CA LEU A 233 -21.07 -1.37 -9.40
C LEU A 233 -21.69 -1.68 -8.03
N ARG A 234 -22.23 -2.89 -7.89
CA ARG A 234 -22.86 -3.40 -6.65
C ARG A 234 -22.56 -4.89 -6.47
N GLY A 235 -22.64 -5.36 -5.23
CA GLY A 235 -22.50 -6.77 -4.88
C GLY A 235 -21.23 -7.39 -5.46
N VAL A 236 -21.39 -8.50 -6.18
CA VAL A 236 -20.26 -9.26 -6.75
C VAL A 236 -19.43 -8.42 -7.73
N SER A 237 -20.04 -7.55 -8.53
CA SER A 237 -19.30 -6.69 -9.46
C SER A 237 -18.44 -5.67 -8.73
N ALA A 238 -18.93 -5.11 -7.62
CA ALA A 238 -18.14 -4.20 -6.78
C ALA A 238 -16.96 -4.94 -6.13
N TYR A 239 -17.22 -6.12 -5.58
CA TYR A 239 -16.17 -6.97 -4.99
C TYR A 239 -15.08 -7.32 -6.01
N ALA A 240 -15.48 -7.78 -7.20
CA ALA A 240 -14.56 -8.16 -8.27
C ALA A 240 -13.72 -6.97 -8.78
N ALA A 241 -14.22 -5.74 -8.69
CA ALA A 241 -13.49 -4.53 -9.07
C ALA A 241 -12.39 -4.16 -8.07
N LEU A 242 -12.56 -4.47 -6.77
CA LEU A 242 -11.59 -4.15 -5.72
C LEU A 242 -10.44 -5.17 -5.65
N LEU A 243 -10.78 -6.46 -5.84
CA LEU A 243 -9.89 -7.60 -5.62
C LEU A 243 -8.49 -7.47 -6.27
N PRO A 244 -8.36 -7.07 -7.57
CA PRO A 244 -7.06 -7.05 -8.25
C PRO A 244 -6.17 -5.89 -7.79
N SER A 245 -6.73 -4.90 -7.10
CA SER A 245 -6.02 -3.71 -6.65
C SER A 245 -5.51 -3.84 -5.22
N ILE A 246 -5.74 -4.97 -4.52
CA ILE A 246 -5.28 -5.14 -3.14
C ILE A 246 -4.08 -6.08 -3.11
N SER A 247 -2.97 -5.58 -2.57
CA SER A 247 -1.74 -6.34 -2.38
C SER A 247 -1.90 -7.35 -1.25
N GLY A 248 -1.41 -8.58 -1.43
CA GLY A 248 -1.40 -9.56 -0.34
C GLY A 248 -1.03 -11.00 -0.70
N LYS A 249 -0.62 -11.76 0.31
CA LYS A 249 -0.24 -13.18 0.23
C LYS A 249 -1.48 -14.08 0.28
N ARG A 250 -2.30 -14.07 -0.79
CA ARG A 250 -3.63 -14.75 -0.82
C ARG A 250 -3.59 -16.28 -0.69
N TRP A 251 -2.42 -16.91 -0.77
CA TRP A 251 -2.25 -18.35 -0.51
C TRP A 251 -2.01 -18.67 0.98
N ASP A 252 -1.69 -17.67 1.79
CA ASP A 252 -1.73 -17.78 3.24
C ASP A 252 -3.18 -17.58 3.71
N ARG A 253 -3.76 -18.61 4.32
CA ARG A 253 -5.17 -18.62 4.73
C ARG A 253 -5.51 -17.46 5.68
N ALA A 254 -4.66 -17.19 6.66
CA ALA A 254 -4.95 -16.15 7.65
C ALA A 254 -4.93 -14.76 7.01
N ILE A 255 -4.03 -14.54 6.06
CA ILE A 255 -3.96 -13.29 5.29
C ILE A 255 -5.16 -13.18 4.36
N ALA A 256 -5.47 -14.23 3.60
CA ALA A 256 -6.60 -14.27 2.66
C ALA A 256 -7.94 -14.00 3.36
N ASP A 257 -8.18 -14.62 4.52
CA ASP A 257 -9.41 -14.42 5.29
C ASP A 257 -9.57 -12.95 5.73
N GLY A 258 -8.47 -12.30 6.14
CA GLY A 258 -8.47 -10.87 6.48
C GLY A 258 -8.78 -9.95 5.30
N LEU A 259 -8.13 -10.19 4.16
CA LEU A 259 -8.35 -9.44 2.92
C LEU A 259 -9.78 -9.62 2.40
N HIS A 260 -10.32 -10.84 2.38
CA HIS A 260 -11.71 -11.08 1.97
C HIS A 260 -12.71 -10.38 2.88
N ARG A 261 -12.46 -10.29 4.20
CA ARG A 261 -13.35 -9.56 5.12
C ARG A 261 -13.40 -8.08 4.77
N ILE A 262 -12.26 -7.41 4.67
CA ILE A 262 -12.24 -5.97 4.33
C ILE A 262 -12.81 -5.72 2.92
N GLU A 263 -12.48 -6.56 1.93
CA GLU A 263 -13.04 -6.45 0.57
C GLU A 263 -14.56 -6.52 0.57
N ASN A 264 -15.13 -7.48 1.29
CA ASN A 264 -16.57 -7.62 1.40
C ASN A 264 -17.22 -6.42 2.12
N SER A 265 -16.60 -5.95 3.22
CA SER A 265 -17.09 -4.78 3.94
C SER A 265 -17.05 -3.52 3.05
N LEU A 266 -15.97 -3.31 2.30
CA LEU A 266 -15.85 -2.18 1.36
C LEU A 266 -16.85 -2.28 0.21
N ALA A 267 -16.95 -3.44 -0.45
CA ALA A 267 -17.87 -3.65 -1.56
C ALA A 267 -19.35 -3.49 -1.16
N SER A 268 -19.67 -3.77 0.10
CA SER A 268 -21.03 -3.66 0.65
C SER A 268 -21.41 -2.26 1.11
N HIS A 269 -20.45 -1.49 1.63
CA HIS A 269 -20.74 -0.22 2.33
C HIS A 269 -20.18 1.02 1.62
N VAL A 270 -19.23 0.86 0.70
CA VAL A 270 -18.58 1.98 0.02
C VAL A 270 -18.98 2.02 -1.45
N PRO A 271 -19.23 3.22 -2.01
CA PRO A 271 -19.34 3.43 -3.44
C PRO A 271 -18.23 2.83 -4.30
N VAL A 272 -18.60 1.98 -5.26
CA VAL A 272 -17.70 1.48 -6.31
C VAL A 272 -18.31 1.77 -7.68
N TRP A 273 -17.55 2.44 -8.52
CA TRP A 273 -17.96 2.84 -9.86
C TRP A 273 -17.02 2.25 -10.91
N HIS A 274 -17.53 2.06 -12.11
CA HIS A 274 -16.74 1.72 -13.29
C HIS A 274 -16.79 2.90 -14.26
N LEU A 275 -15.63 3.40 -14.67
CA LEU A 275 -15.49 4.53 -15.58
C LEU A 275 -14.70 4.10 -16.82
N GLU A 276 -15.43 3.91 -17.91
CA GLU A 276 -14.92 3.85 -19.26
C GLU A 276 -14.57 5.30 -19.68
N CYS A 277 -13.31 5.59 -20.01
CA CYS A 277 -12.92 6.98 -20.28
C CYS A 277 -11.78 7.19 -21.28
N LEU A 278 -11.84 8.38 -21.89
CA LEU A 278 -10.72 9.08 -22.51
C LEU A 278 -9.90 9.81 -21.42
N PRO A 279 -8.59 10.03 -21.62
CA PRO A 279 -7.76 10.76 -20.65
C PRO A 279 -7.91 12.29 -20.80
N ASP A 280 -9.14 12.80 -20.68
CA ASP A 280 -9.47 14.22 -20.90
C ASP A 280 -10.22 14.89 -19.73
N GLU A 281 -10.38 16.20 -19.83
CA GLU A 281 -11.10 17.00 -18.82
C GLU A 281 -12.56 16.56 -18.66
N ALA A 282 -13.22 16.16 -19.74
CA ALA A 282 -14.62 15.74 -19.70
C ALA A 282 -14.81 14.47 -18.87
N ALA A 283 -13.87 13.53 -18.93
CA ALA A 283 -13.88 12.33 -18.10
C ALA A 283 -13.75 12.66 -16.61
N ALA A 284 -12.86 13.58 -16.25
CA ALA A 284 -12.67 13.99 -14.85
C ALA A 284 -13.91 14.69 -14.30
N LYS A 285 -14.51 15.60 -15.08
CA LYS A 285 -15.76 16.28 -14.68
C LYS A 285 -16.92 15.32 -14.53
N LEU A 286 -17.14 14.44 -15.51
CA LEU A 286 -18.17 13.40 -15.44
C LEU A 286 -18.01 12.55 -14.18
N CYS A 287 -16.78 12.11 -13.90
CA CYS A 287 -16.46 11.33 -12.72
C CYS A 287 -16.84 12.08 -11.44
N CYS A 288 -16.34 13.31 -11.28
CA CYS A 288 -16.61 14.13 -10.10
C CYS A 288 -18.09 14.43 -9.89
N GLU A 289 -18.79 14.92 -10.92
CA GLU A 289 -20.22 15.25 -10.86
C GLU A 289 -21.10 14.05 -10.50
N THR A 290 -20.64 12.83 -10.80
CA THR A 290 -21.39 11.60 -10.51
C THR A 290 -21.13 11.08 -9.10
N ILE A 291 -19.91 11.22 -8.58
CA ILE A 291 -19.46 10.52 -7.36
C ILE A 291 -19.30 11.41 -6.13
N ALA A 292 -19.28 12.74 -6.30
CA ALA A 292 -19.02 13.70 -5.23
C ALA A 292 -20.23 14.54 -4.85
#